data_AF-M3YXS4-F1
#
_entry.id   AF-M3YXS4-F1
#
_cell.length_a   1.000
_cell.length_b   1.000
_cell.length_c   1.000
_cell.angle_alpha   90.00
_cell.angle_beta   90.00
_cell.angle_gamma   90.00
#
_symmetry.space_group_name_H-M   'P 1'
#
loop_
_entity.id
_entity.type
_entity.pdbx_description
1 polymer ?
#
loop_
_entity_poly.entity_id
_entity_poly.type
_entity_poly.pdbx_seq_one_letter_code
_entity_poly.pdbx_strand_id
1 'polypeptide(L)'
;MATLRPLVKPKIIRERTKKFVLHQSDTYVKMNLNWQKSRGIYSRAGRRLRDQILMPSVDYGGNKKPTPSPEDTPNVSSKNSKANVERAAQLANRVTNLNARLCSEENE
;
A
#
# COMPACT_ATOMS: atom_id res chain seq x y z
N MET A 1 -15.75 -18.05 8.06
CA MET A 1 -15.12 -17.55 9.31
C MET A 1 -15.45 -16.08 9.51
N ALA A 2 -15.89 -15.68 10.70
CA ALA A 2 -16.17 -14.27 10.99
C ALA A 2 -14.85 -13.48 11.15
N THR A 3 -14.72 -12.35 10.45
CA THR A 3 -13.50 -11.52 10.51
C THR A 3 -13.53 -10.60 11.73
N LEU A 4 -12.48 -10.62 12.53
CA LEU A 4 -12.32 -9.72 13.68
C LEU A 4 -12.38 -8.25 13.24
N ARG A 5 -13.21 -7.46 13.93
CA ARG A 5 -13.42 -6.04 13.66
C ARG A 5 -12.57 -5.22 14.63
N PRO A 6 -11.84 -4.19 14.17
CA PRO A 6 -11.11 -3.31 15.08
C PRO A 6 -12.09 -2.51 15.93
N LEU A 7 -11.70 -2.22 17.17
CA LEU A 7 -12.50 -1.45 18.13
C LEU A 7 -12.79 -0.03 17.60
N VAL A 8 -11.76 0.62 17.03
CA VAL A 8 -11.88 1.96 16.45
C VAL A 8 -11.63 1.88 14.95
N LYS A 9 -12.50 2.54 14.17
CA LYS A 9 -12.36 2.70 12.71
C LYS A 9 -12.17 4.18 12.38
N PRO A 10 -10.94 4.71 12.48
CA PRO A 10 -10.71 6.11 12.14
C PRO A 10 -10.97 6.33 10.65
N LYS A 11 -11.62 7.44 10.29
CA LYS A 11 -11.81 7.84 8.90
C LYS A 11 -10.47 8.27 8.33
N ILE A 12 -9.91 7.47 7.43
CA ILE A 12 -8.66 7.81 6.73
C ILE A 12 -9.00 8.84 5.65
N ILE A 13 -8.78 10.12 5.96
CA ILE A 13 -8.89 11.22 5.00
C ILE A 13 -7.57 11.31 4.24
N ARG A 14 -7.66 11.29 2.91
CA ARG A 14 -6.53 11.52 2.00
C ARG A 14 -6.82 12.80 1.22
N GLU A 15 -5.91 13.76 1.28
CA GLU A 15 -6.04 15.00 0.52
C GLU A 15 -6.00 14.77 -0.99
N ARG A 16 -5.28 13.73 -1.42
CA ARG A 16 -5.18 13.31 -2.81
C ARG A 16 -5.33 11.81 -2.94
N THR A 17 -6.21 11.38 -3.84
CA THR A 17 -6.40 9.97 -4.20
C THR A 17 -5.60 9.56 -5.44
N LYS A 18 -5.43 10.49 -6.40
CA LYS A 18 -4.67 10.27 -7.63
C LYS A 18 -3.17 10.11 -7.33
N LYS A 19 -2.53 9.10 -7.92
CA LYS A 19 -1.07 8.91 -7.84
C LYS A 19 -0.33 10.10 -8.46
N PHE A 20 0.86 10.39 -7.94
CA PHE A 20 1.80 11.28 -8.61
C PHE A 20 2.52 10.50 -9.70
N VAL A 21 2.42 10.98 -10.93
CA VAL A 21 2.98 10.33 -12.13
C VAL A 21 4.17 11.12 -12.66
N LEU A 22 5.02 10.47 -13.45
CA LEU A 22 6.10 11.13 -14.17
C LEU A 22 5.54 12.09 -15.23
N HIS A 23 6.22 13.21 -15.44
CA HIS A 23 5.92 14.13 -16.51
C HIS A 23 6.16 13.48 -17.89
N GLN A 24 5.17 13.50 -18.78
CA GLN A 24 5.14 12.87 -20.11
C GLN A 24 4.95 11.33 -20.13
N SER A 25 4.59 10.70 -19.01
CA SER A 25 4.32 9.25 -18.99
C SER A 25 3.09 8.83 -19.80
N ASP A 26 2.18 9.77 -20.06
CA ASP A 26 1.00 9.61 -20.92
C ASP A 26 1.35 9.68 -22.41
N THR A 27 2.41 10.38 -22.76
CA THR A 27 2.83 10.65 -24.14
C THR A 27 3.74 9.55 -24.68
N TYR A 28 4.57 8.94 -23.83
CA TYR A 28 5.58 7.96 -24.23
C TYR A 28 5.40 6.62 -23.52
N VAL A 29 5.19 5.55 -24.30
CA VAL A 29 5.05 4.17 -23.79
C VAL A 29 6.29 3.69 -23.02
N LYS A 30 7.48 4.17 -23.39
CA LYS A 30 8.74 3.80 -22.72
C LYS A 30 8.89 4.38 -21.31
N MET A 31 8.05 5.34 -20.92
CA MET A 31 8.15 5.99 -19.63
C MET A 31 7.30 5.28 -18.58
N ASN A 32 7.92 5.03 -17.42
CA ASN A 32 7.21 4.44 -16.28
C ASN A 32 6.34 5.49 -15.57
N LEU A 33 5.24 5.03 -14.95
CA LEU A 33 4.34 5.88 -14.16
C LEU A 33 4.91 6.29 -12.79
N ASN A 34 6.13 5.84 -12.46
CA ASN A 34 6.77 6.11 -11.18
C ASN A 34 7.17 7.59 -11.08
N TRP A 35 6.82 8.24 -9.96
CA TRP A 35 7.16 9.64 -9.77
C TRP A 35 8.68 9.88 -9.77
N GLN A 36 9.11 10.88 -10.55
CA GLN A 36 10.47 11.39 -10.53
C GLN A 36 10.44 12.90 -10.65
N LYS A 37 11.30 13.57 -9.87
CA LYS A 37 11.44 15.02 -9.89
C LYS A 37 12.06 15.48 -11.22
N SER A 38 11.40 16.40 -11.91
CA SER A 38 11.93 17.05 -13.11
C SER A 38 13.11 17.97 -12.75
N ARG A 39 14.26 17.76 -13.39
CA ARG A 39 15.51 18.50 -13.09
C ARG A 39 15.96 19.50 -14.17
N GLY A 40 15.24 19.60 -15.30
CA GLY A 40 15.64 20.46 -16.41
C GLY A 40 15.41 21.95 -16.16
N ILE A 41 16.33 22.80 -16.62
CA ILE A 41 16.28 24.27 -16.48
C ILE A 41 15.04 24.90 -17.12
N TYR A 42 14.49 24.30 -18.18
CA TYR A 42 13.28 24.76 -18.87
C TYR A 42 12.00 24.05 -18.40
N SER A 43 12.07 23.18 -17.38
CA SER A 43 10.91 22.39 -16.95
C SER A 43 9.80 23.26 -16.34
N ARG A 44 8.62 23.26 -16.98
CA ARG A 44 7.41 23.92 -16.47
C ARG A 44 6.93 23.28 -15.17
N ALA A 45 6.95 21.94 -15.09
CA ALA A 45 6.58 21.19 -13.89
C ALA A 45 7.56 21.47 -12.73
N GLY A 46 8.86 21.56 -13.03
CA GLY A 46 9.89 21.92 -12.06
C GLY A 46 9.70 23.32 -11.46
N ARG A 47 9.24 24.28 -12.28
CA ARG A 47 8.87 25.63 -11.84
C ARG A 47 7.49 25.75 -11.19
N ARG A 48 6.73 24.64 -11.08
CA ARG A 48 5.37 24.62 -10.52
C ARG A 48 4.42 25.63 -11.18
N LEU A 49 4.51 25.76 -12.50
CA LEU A 49 3.59 26.62 -13.25
C LEU A 49 2.15 26.08 -13.14
N ARG A 50 1.16 26.98 -13.24
CA ARG A 50 -0.27 26.61 -13.26
C ARG A 50 -0.56 25.62 -14.39
N ASP A 51 -1.58 24.79 -14.17
CA ASP A 51 -2.09 23.77 -15.12
C ASP A 51 -1.08 22.68 -15.53
N GLN A 52 0.01 22.54 -14.78
CA GLN A 52 0.97 21.45 -14.96
C GLN A 52 0.75 20.33 -13.94
N ILE A 53 1.43 19.20 -14.17
CA ILE A 53 1.46 18.05 -13.26
C ILE A 53 1.93 18.51 -11.87
N LEU A 54 1.10 18.23 -10.88
CA LEU A 54 1.35 18.56 -9.48
C LEU A 54 2.54 17.78 -8.95
N MET A 55 3.41 18.49 -8.23
CA MET A 55 4.58 17.90 -7.59
C MET A 55 4.26 17.54 -6.14
N PRO A 56 4.74 16.39 -5.63
CA PRO A 56 4.60 16.05 -4.21
C PRO A 56 5.19 17.13 -3.32
N SER A 57 4.44 17.52 -2.30
CA SER A 57 4.86 18.37 -1.18
C SER A 57 4.47 17.72 0.15
N VAL A 58 5.00 18.26 1.25
CA VAL A 58 4.74 17.75 2.60
C VAL A 58 3.25 17.85 2.98
N ASP A 59 2.56 18.83 2.40
CA ASP A 59 1.17 19.15 2.72
C ASP A 59 0.23 18.00 2.37
N TYR A 60 0.50 17.28 1.27
CA TYR A 60 -0.25 16.08 0.90
C TYR A 60 -0.05 14.87 1.83
N GLY A 61 0.72 15.02 2.90
CA GLY A 61 0.96 14.00 3.91
C GLY A 61 -0.31 13.71 4.71
N GLY A 62 -0.94 12.57 4.47
CA GLY A 62 -2.06 12.12 5.28
C GLY A 62 -1.66 11.80 6.73
N ASN A 63 -2.66 11.69 7.61
CA ASN A 63 -2.45 11.32 9.01
C ASN A 63 -1.58 10.07 9.14
N LYS A 64 -0.64 10.11 10.10
CA LYS A 64 0.24 8.97 10.40
C LYS A 64 -0.62 7.73 10.61
N LYS A 65 -0.41 6.69 9.79
CA LYS A 65 -1.11 5.43 9.95
C LYS A 65 -0.68 4.80 11.28
N PRO A 66 -1.61 4.17 12.03
CA PRO A 66 -1.21 3.33 13.14
C PRO A 66 -0.26 2.24 12.62
N THR A 67 0.78 1.97 13.41
CA THR A 67 1.84 1.00 13.06
C THR A 67 1.22 -0.34 12.69
N PRO A 68 1.62 -0.95 11.56
CA PRO A 68 1.12 -2.26 11.17
C PRO A 68 1.49 -3.29 12.23
N SER A 69 0.61 -4.27 12.43
CA SER A 69 0.82 -5.38 13.34
C SER A 69 2.11 -6.15 12.95
N PRO A 70 2.91 -6.65 13.92
CA PRO A 70 4.23 -7.25 13.65
C PRO A 70 4.25 -8.48 12.73
N GLU A 71 3.11 -9.10 12.44
CA GLU A 71 3.04 -10.43 11.80
C GLU A 71 2.99 -10.41 10.27
N ASP A 72 2.80 -9.24 9.64
CA ASP A 72 2.63 -9.11 8.18
C ASP A 72 3.97 -9.12 7.41
N THR A 73 4.85 -10.08 7.69
CA THR A 73 6.09 -10.27 6.92
C THR A 73 5.87 -11.21 5.72
N PRO A 74 6.30 -10.85 4.50
CA PRO A 74 6.04 -11.66 3.30
C PRO A 74 6.88 -12.95 3.21
N ASN A 75 7.81 -13.17 4.15
CA ASN A 75 8.78 -14.26 4.10
C ASN A 75 8.49 -15.38 5.12
N VAL A 76 7.23 -15.78 5.27
CA VAL A 76 6.83 -16.95 6.08
C VAL A 76 6.64 -18.17 5.17
N SER A 77 7.29 -19.28 5.53
CA SER A 77 7.14 -20.58 4.85
C SER A 77 5.69 -21.10 4.95
N SER A 78 5.20 -21.82 3.93
CA SER A 78 3.84 -22.38 3.90
C SER A 78 3.54 -23.28 5.10
N LYS A 79 4.52 -24.09 5.53
CA LYS A 79 4.41 -24.97 6.70
C LYS A 79 4.16 -24.21 8.00
N ASN A 80 4.77 -23.03 8.14
CA ASN A 80 4.61 -22.18 9.31
C ASN A 80 3.33 -21.33 9.23
N SER A 81 2.76 -21.16 8.03
CA SER A 81 1.53 -20.38 7.80
C SER A 81 0.31 -21.03 8.50
N LYS A 82 0.10 -22.33 8.32
CA LYS A 82 -1.02 -23.08 8.97
C LYS A 82 -0.99 -22.93 10.50
N ALA A 83 0.16 -23.20 11.12
CA ALA A 83 0.35 -23.09 12.57
C ALA A 83 0.19 -21.64 13.09
N ASN A 84 0.59 -20.64 12.32
CA ASN A 84 0.40 -19.24 12.69
C ASN A 84 -1.08 -18.82 12.64
N VAL A 85 -1.83 -19.29 11.64
CA VAL A 85 -3.28 -19.03 11.54
C VAL A 85 -4.04 -19.66 12.70
N GLU A 86 -3.72 -20.91 13.06
CA GLU A 86 -4.34 -21.59 14.20
C GLU A 86 -4.02 -20.90 15.54
N ARG A 87 -2.75 -20.51 15.76
CA ARG A 87 -2.37 -19.74 16.94
C ARG A 87 -3.05 -18.38 17.01
N ALA A 88 -3.16 -17.67 15.88
CA ALA A 88 -3.86 -16.40 15.82
C ALA A 88 -5.36 -16.54 16.11
N ALA A 89 -5.99 -17.65 15.68
CA ALA A 89 -7.39 -17.94 15.99
C ALA A 89 -7.62 -18.15 17.49
N GLN A 90 -6.71 -18.88 18.16
CA GLN A 90 -6.73 -19.07 19.62
C GLN A 90 -6.53 -17.76 20.38
N LEU A 91 -5.63 -16.90 19.90
CA LEU A 91 -5.31 -15.60 20.49
C LEU A 91 -6.29 -14.47 20.10
N ALA A 92 -7.31 -14.78 19.29
CA ALA A 92 -8.26 -13.81 18.74
C ALA A 92 -7.57 -12.62 18.03
N ASN A 93 -6.50 -12.89 17.30
CA ASN A 93 -5.77 -11.93 16.48
C ASN A 93 -6.24 -11.94 15.02
N ARG A 94 -6.34 -10.75 14.40
CA ARG A 94 -6.74 -10.63 13.00
C ARG A 94 -5.55 -10.90 12.08
N VAL A 95 -5.61 -11.97 11.30
CA VAL A 95 -4.70 -12.23 10.19
C VAL A 95 -5.25 -11.59 8.91
N THR A 96 -4.43 -10.84 8.18
CA THR A 96 -4.83 -10.09 6.97
C THR A 96 -4.77 -10.92 5.70
N ASN A 97 -3.84 -11.88 5.63
CA ASN A 97 -3.59 -12.75 4.48
C ASN A 97 -3.90 -14.23 4.80
N LEU A 98 -5.12 -14.52 5.26
CA LEU A 98 -5.53 -15.85 5.75
C LEU A 98 -5.26 -17.00 4.78
N ASN A 99 -5.43 -16.77 3.48
CA ASN A 99 -5.30 -17.81 2.46
C ASN A 99 -3.92 -17.83 1.78
N ALA A 100 -3.00 -16.98 2.20
CA ALA A 100 -1.68 -16.91 1.56
C ALA A 100 -0.89 -18.20 1.87
N ARG A 101 -0.57 -18.96 0.82
CA ARG A 101 0.28 -20.16 0.88
C ARG A 101 -0.30 -21.32 1.72
N LEU A 102 -1.62 -21.37 1.91
CA LEU A 102 -2.27 -22.58 2.40
C LEU A 102 -2.35 -23.59 1.25
N CYS A 103 -1.59 -24.68 1.32
CA CYS A 103 -1.80 -25.82 0.42
C CYS A 103 -3.12 -26.49 0.80
N SER A 104 -4.06 -26.56 -0.14
CA SER A 104 -5.24 -27.41 -0.06
C SER A 104 -4.79 -28.87 -0.06
N GLU A 105 -4.68 -29.48 1.11
CA GLU A 105 -4.76 -30.93 1.22
C GLU A 105 -6.26 -31.25 1.17
N GLU A 106 -6.77 -31.43 -0.05
CA GLU A 106 -8.04 -32.11 -0.30
C GLU A 106 -7.75 -33.60 -0.05
N ASN A 107 -8.15 -34.11 1.12
CA ASN A 107 -8.16 -35.54 1.41
C ASN A 107 -9.46 -36.15 0.87
N GLU A 108 -9.32 -37.31 0.22
CA GLU A 108 -10.38 -38.29 -0.06
C GLU A 108 -11.25 -38.62 1.16
#